data_AF-B3GEL1-F1
#
_entry.id   AF-B3GEL1-F1
#
_cell.length_a   1.000
_cell.length_b   1.000
_cell.length_c   1.000
_cell.angle_alpha   90.00
_cell.angle_beta   90.00
_cell.angle_gamma   90.00
#
_symmetry.space_group_name_H-M   'P 1'
#
loop_
_entity.id
_entity.type
_entity.pdbx_description
1 polymer ?
#
loop_
_entity_poly.entity_id
_entity_poly.type
_entity_poly.pdbx_seq_one_letter_code
_entity_poly.pdbx_strand_id
1 'polypeptide(L)'
;QGFSSQMFGFKNIPIVSGWWGCGAFGGNKAVKFIIQVVAAGIANRPLHICTFGDSTTAEQCSKFLRLMKDNRVSIGKLYTLLRRVPKPVNHWQQTDFYVFDAICKLIRDEERGF
;
A
#
# COMPACT_ATOMS: atom_id res chain seq x y z
N GLN A 1 1.95 -10.87 17.61
CA GLN A 1 0.75 -11.18 16.79
C GLN A 1 0.20 -9.88 16.21
N GLY A 2 -0.34 -9.89 14.98
CA GLY A 2 -0.81 -8.70 14.24
C GLY A 2 -2.20 -8.92 13.63
N PHE A 3 -2.40 -8.60 12.34
CA PHE A 3 -3.72 -8.74 11.67
C PHE A 3 -4.29 -10.17 11.63
N SER A 4 -3.44 -11.18 11.83
CA SER A 4 -3.76 -12.62 11.83
C SER A 4 -4.04 -13.21 13.21
N SER A 5 -4.11 -12.41 14.29
CA SER A 5 -4.29 -12.91 15.66
C SER A 5 -5.65 -13.56 15.94
N GLN A 6 -6.63 -13.41 15.05
CA GLN A 6 -8.01 -13.82 15.26
C GLN A 6 -8.40 -14.94 14.28
N MET A 7 -8.53 -16.17 14.78
CA MET A 7 -8.68 -17.36 13.94
C MET A 7 -10.10 -17.59 13.38
N PHE A 8 -11.17 -17.17 14.08
CA PHE A 8 -12.57 -17.46 13.67
C PHE A 8 -13.49 -16.26 13.86
N GLY A 9 -14.35 -15.97 12.87
CA GLY A 9 -15.40 -14.93 12.96
C GLY A 9 -15.01 -13.52 12.50
N PHE A 10 -13.72 -13.25 12.25
CA PHE A 10 -13.23 -11.88 11.97
C PHE A 10 -12.98 -11.55 10.50
N LYS A 11 -13.31 -12.45 9.56
CA LYS A 11 -13.15 -12.21 8.11
C LYS A 11 -13.88 -10.94 7.65
N ASN A 12 -15.06 -10.67 8.21
CA ASN A 12 -15.86 -9.50 7.88
C ASN A 12 -15.61 -8.32 8.83
N ILE A 13 -14.77 -8.50 9.86
CA ILE A 13 -14.48 -7.46 10.84
C ILE A 13 -13.27 -6.66 10.34
N PRO A 14 -13.45 -5.37 10.03
CA PRO A 14 -12.39 -4.56 9.45
C PRO A 14 -11.20 -4.41 10.41
N ILE A 15 -10.02 -4.34 9.81
CA ILE A 15 -8.83 -3.77 10.45
C ILE A 15 -8.97 -2.26 10.33
N VAL A 16 -9.03 -1.56 11.46
CA VAL A 16 -9.01 -0.09 11.49
C VAL A 16 -7.62 0.33 11.94
N SER A 17 -6.93 1.10 11.11
CA SER A 17 -5.54 1.51 11.33
C SER A 17 -5.33 2.95 10.83
N GLY A 18 -4.09 3.41 10.74
CA GLY A 18 -3.73 4.74 10.26
C GLY A 18 -2.29 4.81 9.75
N TRP A 19 -1.65 5.96 9.93
CA TRP A 19 -0.26 6.22 9.53
C TRP A 19 0.77 5.56 10.47
N TRP A 20 0.72 4.23 10.56
CA TRP A 20 1.58 3.44 11.44
C TRP A 20 3.06 3.66 11.14
N GLY A 21 3.74 4.30 12.10
CA GLY A 21 5.18 4.57 12.03
C GLY A 21 5.59 5.72 11.12
N CYS A 22 4.66 6.61 10.72
CA CYS A 22 4.96 7.72 9.81
C CYS A 22 5.15 9.08 10.50
N GLY A 23 4.92 9.17 11.80
CA GLY A 23 5.20 10.38 12.60
C GLY A 23 6.65 10.39 13.09
N ALA A 24 6.84 10.31 14.40
CA ALA A 24 8.18 10.30 15.03
C ALA A 24 9.14 9.22 14.49
N PHE A 25 8.62 8.11 13.97
CA PHE A 25 9.43 7.03 13.38
C PHE A 25 9.80 7.26 11.89
N GLY A 26 9.34 8.35 11.27
CA GLY A 26 9.82 8.81 9.96
C GLY A 26 9.49 7.91 8.76
N GLY A 27 8.57 6.94 8.89
CA GLY A 27 8.19 6.06 7.80
C GLY A 27 7.39 6.76 6.71
N ASN A 28 7.65 6.44 5.44
CA ASN A 28 6.85 6.97 4.33
C ASN A 28 5.41 6.39 4.35
N LYS A 29 4.40 7.28 4.28
CA LYS A 29 2.97 6.91 4.34
C LYS A 29 2.55 5.98 3.20
N ALA A 30 2.99 6.26 1.96
CA ALA A 30 2.63 5.45 0.79
C ALA A 30 3.19 4.02 0.88
N VAL A 31 4.45 3.86 1.33
CA VAL A 31 5.06 2.55 1.57
C VAL A 31 4.32 1.80 2.67
N LYS A 32 4.06 2.46 3.82
CA LYS A 32 3.32 1.85 4.94
C LYS A 32 1.89 1.49 4.58
N PHE A 33 1.24 2.27 3.72
CA PHE A 33 -0.08 1.97 3.19
C PHE A 33 -0.08 0.66 2.40
N ILE A 34 0.84 0.47 1.45
CA ILE A 34 0.94 -0.78 0.66
C ILE A 34 1.19 -1.97 1.58
N ILE A 35 2.09 -1.82 2.57
CA ILE A 35 2.37 -2.89 3.54
C ILE A 35 1.09 -3.31 4.27
N GLN A 36 0.29 -2.35 4.73
CA GLN A 36 -0.97 -2.64 5.41
C GLN A 36 -2.00 -3.30 4.48
N VAL A 37 -2.09 -2.87 3.22
CA VAL A 37 -2.95 -3.49 2.19
C VAL A 37 -2.55 -4.95 1.96
N VAL A 38 -1.26 -5.22 1.79
CA VAL A 38 -0.74 -6.58 1.62
C VAL A 38 -1.03 -7.43 2.85
N ALA A 39 -0.77 -6.91 4.05
CA ALA A 39 -1.03 -7.63 5.29
C ALA A 39 -2.52 -7.93 5.50
N ALA A 40 -3.41 -6.98 5.21
CA ALA A 40 -4.85 -7.16 5.30
C ALA A 40 -5.37 -8.16 4.26
N GLY A 41 -4.82 -8.11 3.04
CA GLY A 41 -5.11 -9.09 1.98
C GLY A 41 -4.71 -10.52 2.36
N ILE A 42 -3.53 -10.70 2.97
CA ILE A 42 -3.08 -12.01 3.48
C ILE A 42 -3.97 -12.48 4.63
N ALA A 43 -4.38 -11.58 5.53
CA ALA A 43 -5.30 -11.89 6.62
C ALA A 43 -6.75 -12.14 6.15
N ASN A 44 -7.05 -11.85 4.87
CA ASN A 44 -8.38 -11.89 4.27
C ASN A 44 -9.42 -11.07 5.07
N ARG A 45 -9.09 -9.80 5.33
CA ARG A 45 -9.91 -8.87 6.11
C ARG A 45 -9.99 -7.50 5.43
N PRO A 46 -11.13 -6.79 5.54
CA PRO A 46 -11.24 -5.41 5.12
C PRO A 46 -10.25 -4.52 5.87
N LEU A 47 -9.75 -3.46 5.23
CA LEU A 47 -8.86 -2.47 5.82
C LEU A 47 -9.47 -1.08 5.71
N HIS A 48 -9.55 -0.37 6.84
CA HIS A 48 -9.91 1.03 6.92
C HIS A 48 -8.71 1.81 7.45
N ILE A 49 -8.26 2.80 6.68
CA ILE A 49 -7.16 3.69 7.06
C ILE A 49 -7.73 5.04 7.46
N CYS A 50 -7.58 5.39 8.73
CA CYS A 50 -7.82 6.73 9.24
C CYS A 50 -6.68 7.65 8.79
N THR A 51 -7.00 8.69 8.02
CA THR A 51 -6.01 9.61 7.45
C THR A 51 -5.73 10.83 8.31
N PHE A 52 -6.44 10.98 9.43
CA PHE A 52 -6.28 12.10 10.38
C PHE A 52 -6.41 13.48 9.71
N GLY A 53 -7.34 13.62 8.76
CA GLY A 53 -7.59 14.88 8.05
C GLY A 53 -6.72 15.10 6.80
N ASP A 54 -5.76 14.22 6.52
CA ASP A 54 -4.93 14.28 5.31
C ASP A 54 -5.71 13.79 4.08
N SER A 55 -6.47 14.70 3.47
CA SER A 55 -7.32 14.42 2.30
C SER A 55 -6.51 14.14 1.04
N THR A 56 -5.37 14.82 0.85
CA THR A 56 -4.48 14.61 -0.29
C THR A 56 -3.95 13.19 -0.31
N THR A 57 -3.41 12.71 0.82
CA THR A 57 -2.89 11.34 0.90
C THR A 57 -4.02 10.31 0.78
N ALA A 58 -5.20 10.59 1.33
CA ALA A 58 -6.38 9.74 1.20
C ALA A 58 -6.76 9.50 -0.27
N GLU A 59 -6.81 10.59 -1.05
CA GLU A 59 -7.15 10.55 -2.47
C GLU A 59 -6.10 9.79 -3.27
N GLN A 60 -4.81 10.01 -3.00
CA GLN A 60 -3.73 9.28 -3.67
C GLN A 60 -3.76 7.77 -3.36
N CYS A 61 -4.02 7.38 -2.11
CA CYS A 61 -4.20 5.99 -1.73
C CYS A 61 -5.39 5.34 -2.47
N SER A 62 -6.50 6.09 -2.59
CA SER A 62 -7.72 5.61 -3.26
C SER A 62 -7.50 5.44 -4.77
N LYS A 63 -6.83 6.41 -5.41
CA LYS A 63 -6.41 6.32 -6.82
C LYS A 63 -5.50 5.12 -7.07
N PHE A 64 -4.51 4.93 -6.20
CA PHE A 64 -3.58 3.80 -6.31
C PHE A 64 -4.31 2.46 -6.23
N LEU A 65 -5.19 2.25 -5.24
CA LEU A 65 -5.96 1.01 -5.12
C LEU A 65 -6.89 0.78 -6.32
N ARG A 66 -7.52 1.83 -6.84
CA ARG A 66 -8.34 1.73 -8.06
C ARG A 66 -7.51 1.24 -9.24
N LEU A 67 -6.32 1.81 -9.47
CA LEU A 67 -5.41 1.36 -10.51
C LEU A 67 -4.99 -0.10 -10.33
N MET A 68 -4.65 -0.53 -9.11
CA MET A 68 -4.32 -1.94 -8.84
C MET A 68 -5.50 -2.86 -9.17
N LYS A 69 -6.71 -2.46 -8.82
CA LYS A 69 -7.94 -3.22 -9.10
C LYS A 69 -8.23 -3.30 -10.60
N ASP A 70 -8.12 -2.18 -11.32
CA ASP A 70 -8.38 -2.09 -12.76
C ASP A 70 -7.38 -2.96 -13.55
N ASN A 71 -6.12 -3.01 -13.11
CA ASN A 71 -5.06 -3.85 -13.68
C ASN A 71 -5.06 -5.29 -13.13
N ARG A 72 -6.09 -5.69 -12.35
CA ARG A 72 -6.23 -7.02 -11.74
C ARG A 72 -4.99 -7.49 -10.96
N VAL A 73 -4.30 -6.57 -10.30
CA VAL A 73 -3.09 -6.85 -9.53
C VAL A 73 -3.46 -7.62 -8.26
N SER A 74 -2.99 -8.86 -8.15
CA SER A 74 -3.18 -9.67 -6.94
C SER A 74 -2.32 -9.15 -5.77
N ILE A 75 -2.69 -9.51 -4.53
CA ILE A 75 -1.91 -9.16 -3.33
C ILE A 75 -0.46 -9.66 -3.43
N GLY A 76 -0.24 -10.88 -3.93
CA GLY A 76 1.10 -11.43 -4.15
C GLY A 76 1.90 -10.68 -5.21
N LYS A 77 1.24 -10.23 -6.29
CA LYS A 77 1.87 -9.40 -7.32
C LYS A 77 2.22 -8.02 -6.76
N LEU A 78 1.31 -7.38 -6.01
CA LEU A 78 1.56 -6.08 -5.36
C LEU A 78 2.77 -6.15 -4.41
N TYR A 79 2.88 -7.21 -3.61
CA TYR A 79 4.04 -7.45 -2.76
C TYR A 79 5.34 -7.58 -3.59
N THR A 80 5.28 -8.31 -4.71
CA THR A 80 6.42 -8.49 -5.60
C THR A 80 6.85 -7.18 -6.27
N LEU A 81 5.89 -6.36 -6.70
CA LEU A 81 6.15 -5.03 -7.28
C LEU A 81 6.78 -4.10 -6.23
N LEU A 82 6.27 -4.09 -4.99
CA LEU A 82 6.85 -3.29 -3.90
C LEU A 82 8.33 -3.65 -3.66
N ARG A 83 8.70 -4.94 -3.70
CA ARG A 83 10.10 -5.37 -3.55
C ARG A 83 11.01 -4.95 -4.71
N ARG A 84 10.44 -4.70 -5.89
CA ARG A 84 11.16 -4.25 -7.09
C ARG A 84 11.33 -2.74 -7.14
N VAL A 85 10.63 -1.97 -6.30
CA VAL A 85 10.79 -0.52 -6.25
C VAL A 85 12.22 -0.19 -5.81
N PRO A 86 12.99 0.55 -6.63
CA PRO A 86 14.35 0.90 -6.30
C PRO A 86 14.36 1.76 -5.03
N LYS A 87 15.38 1.53 -4.18
CA LYS A 87 15.57 2.39 -3.02
C LYS A 87 15.89 3.80 -3.50
N PRO A 88 15.34 4.81 -2.83
CA PRO A 88 15.63 6.19 -3.17
C PRO A 88 17.10 6.50 -2.94
N VAL A 89 17.78 7.05 -3.95
CA VAL A 89 19.19 7.43 -3.86
C VAL A 89 19.35 8.58 -2.86
N ASN A 90 18.41 9.54 -2.89
CA ASN A 90 18.40 10.73 -2.04
C ASN A 90 17.00 10.92 -1.43
N HIS A 91 16.91 11.08 -0.10
CA HIS A 91 15.62 11.24 0.61
C HIS A 91 14.98 12.62 0.41
N TRP A 92 15.74 13.63 -0.04
CA TRP A 92 15.26 15.01 -0.22
C TRP A 92 14.65 15.33 -1.59
N GLN A 93 14.75 14.42 -2.58
CA GLN A 93 14.31 14.67 -3.96
C GLN A 93 13.07 13.86 -4.34
N GLN A 94 12.36 13.27 -3.37
CA GLN A 94 11.27 12.36 -3.66
C GLN A 94 9.93 12.87 -3.21
N THR A 95 8.93 12.61 -4.05
CA THR A 95 7.54 12.80 -3.69
C THR A 95 7.17 11.80 -2.59
N ASP A 96 6.23 12.18 -1.74
CA ASP A 96 5.66 11.28 -0.73
C ASP A 96 5.05 10.00 -1.33
N PHE A 97 4.80 10.01 -2.64
CA PHE A 97 4.13 8.96 -3.40
C PHE A 97 5.04 8.21 -4.38
N TYR A 98 6.37 8.38 -4.31
CA TYR A 98 7.32 7.78 -5.26
C TYR A 98 7.11 6.27 -5.49
N VAL A 99 6.70 5.55 -4.45
CA VAL A 99 6.43 4.10 -4.50
C VAL A 99 5.20 3.78 -5.34
N PHE A 100 4.16 4.64 -5.34
CA PHE A 100 3.01 4.50 -6.21
C PHE A 100 3.42 4.69 -7.67
N ASP A 101 4.18 5.75 -7.95
CA ASP A 101 4.68 6.06 -9.29
C ASP A 101 5.55 4.94 -9.85
N ALA A 102 6.48 4.42 -9.04
CA ALA A 102 7.36 3.32 -9.43
C ALA A 102 6.58 2.03 -9.72
N ILE A 103 5.58 1.67 -8.90
CA ILE A 103 4.74 0.49 -9.14
C ILE A 103 3.91 0.67 -10.41
N CYS A 104 3.30 1.84 -10.62
CA CYS A 104 2.56 2.14 -11.84
C CYS A 104 3.44 2.05 -13.09
N LYS A 105 4.69 2.51 -13.02
CA LYS A 105 5.66 2.36 -14.11
C LYS A 105 5.99 0.89 -14.37
N LEU A 106 6.28 0.12 -13.32
CA LEU A 106 6.59 -1.32 -13.44
C LEU A 106 5.44 -2.11 -14.08
N ILE A 107 4.18 -1.78 -13.79
CA ILE A 107 3.01 -2.41 -14.42
C ILE A 107 2.98 -2.07 -15.92
N ARG A 108 3.12 -0.80 -16.29
CA ARG A 108 3.12 -0.36 -17.70
C ARG A 108 4.27 -0.97 -18.51
N ASP A 109 5.44 -1.11 -17.90
CA ASP A 109 6.61 -1.70 -18.55
C ASP A 109 6.42 -3.21 -18.81
N GLU A 110 5.68 -3.91 -17.94
CA GLU A 110 5.33 -5.32 -18.14
C GLU A 110 4.31 -5.51 -19.27
N GLU A 111 3.36 -4.58 -19.45
CA GLU A 111 2.38 -4.62 -20.54
C GLU A 111 3.00 -4.39 -21.93
N ARG A 112 4.12 -3.67 -22.00
CA ARG A 112 4.85 -3.38 -23.25
C ARG A 112 5.87 -4.45 -23.64
N GLY A 113 6.13 -5.41 -22.77
CA GLY A 113 7.06 -6.51 -23.00
C GLY A 113 6.46 -7.70 -23.75
N PHE A 114 5.23 -7.56 -24.24
CA PHE A 114 4.50 -8.50 -25.10
C PHE A 114 4.17 -7.82 -26.44
#